data_AF-A0A2V0NVD9-F1
#
_entry.id   AF-A0A2V0NVD9-F1
#
_cell.length_a   1.000
_cell.length_b   1.000
_cell.length_c   1.000
_cell.angle_alpha   90.00
_cell.angle_beta   90.00
_cell.angle_gamma   90.00
#
_symmetry.space_group_name_H-M   'P 1'
#
loop_
_entity.id
_entity.type
_entity.pdbx_description
1 polymer ?
#
loop_
_entity_poly.entity_id
_entity_poly.type
_entity_poly.pdbx_seq_one_letter_code
_entity_poly.pdbx_strand_id
1 'polypeptide(L)'
;MRAAAAGACAPLALLLSLLLRGPARAAAAPAPAKGGPADEWYFYNEVTGTLQWEDPGDVPFEGDGVRYWVGPNGEQLPDDPARLNYEWVEFWSEDLGRPYFLNLDTLESTWQRPADLAWRRIKAPPAAT
;
A
#
# COMPACT_ATOMS: atom_id res chain seq x y z
N MET A 1 3.67 10.39 50.11
CA MET A 1 4.16 10.45 48.72
C MET A 1 3.38 9.48 47.86
N ARG A 2 2.43 10.00 47.08
CA ARG A 2 1.89 9.48 45.82
C ARG A 2 0.64 10.30 45.49
N ALA A 3 0.64 10.98 44.34
CA ALA A 3 -0.51 11.07 43.45
C ALA A 3 -0.05 11.77 42.15
N ALA A 4 -0.27 11.07 41.05
CA ALA A 4 -0.16 11.56 39.68
C ALA A 4 -1.28 12.56 39.36
N ALA A 5 -1.02 13.47 38.43
CA ALA A 5 -2.06 14.21 37.72
C ALA A 5 -1.79 14.10 36.22
N ALA A 6 -2.71 13.41 35.55
CA ALA A 6 -2.79 13.28 34.10
C ALA A 6 -3.11 14.63 33.45
N GLY A 7 -2.43 14.93 32.35
CA GLY A 7 -2.68 16.10 31.51
C GLY A 7 -3.85 15.86 30.56
N ALA A 8 -4.73 16.85 30.50
CA ALA A 8 -6.11 16.78 30.04
C ALA A 8 -6.35 16.47 28.55
N CYS A 9 -7.46 15.75 28.37
CA CYS A 9 -8.30 15.61 27.19
C CYS A 9 -8.84 16.99 26.71
N ALA A 10 -8.83 17.25 25.40
CA ALA A 10 -9.50 18.42 24.79
C ALA A 10 -10.75 17.96 24.01
N PRO A 11 -11.90 18.65 24.11
CA PRO A 11 -13.16 18.18 23.53
C PRO A 11 -13.56 18.89 22.22
N LEU A 12 -14.39 18.16 21.46
CA LEU A 12 -15.49 18.63 20.59
C LEU A 12 -15.17 19.53 19.38
N ALA A 13 -15.17 18.92 18.19
CA ALA A 13 -15.68 19.56 16.98
C ALA A 13 -16.59 18.56 16.24
N LEU A 14 -17.89 18.79 16.36
CA LEU A 14 -18.95 18.10 15.63
C LEU A 14 -19.02 18.72 14.23
N LEU A 15 -18.62 17.99 13.18
CA LEU A 15 -19.00 18.29 11.81
C LEU A 15 -19.50 16.99 11.16
N LEU A 16 -20.82 16.84 11.22
CA LEU A 16 -21.59 15.84 10.49
C LEU A 16 -21.58 16.21 9.00
N SER A 17 -20.52 15.82 8.29
CA SER A 17 -20.48 15.89 6.83
C SER A 17 -21.00 14.58 6.26
N LEU A 18 -22.32 14.52 6.06
CA LEU A 18 -22.98 13.47 5.28
C LEU A 18 -22.60 13.65 3.79
N LEU A 19 -21.44 13.12 3.39
CA LEU A 19 -21.11 13.00 1.98
C LEU A 19 -21.84 11.78 1.43
N LEU A 20 -22.80 12.04 0.55
CA LEU A 20 -23.36 11.09 -0.39
C LEU A 20 -22.21 10.29 -1.04
N ARG A 21 -22.03 9.05 -0.62
CA ARG A 21 -21.20 8.08 -1.32
C ARG A 21 -21.99 7.70 -2.58
N GLY A 22 -21.86 8.51 -3.63
CA GLY A 22 -22.32 8.15 -4.97
C GLY A 22 -21.77 6.77 -5.33
N PRO A 23 -22.46 6.00 -6.20
CA PRO A 23 -21.98 4.67 -6.56
C PRO A 23 -20.54 4.84 -7.04
N ALA A 24 -19.62 4.07 -6.43
CA ALA A 24 -18.28 3.94 -6.96
C ALA A 24 -18.46 3.60 -8.44
N ARG A 25 -18.18 4.58 -9.31
CA ARG A 25 -18.11 4.34 -10.74
C ARG A 25 -17.05 3.25 -10.83
N ALA A 26 -17.48 2.04 -11.17
CA ALA A 26 -16.57 0.95 -11.47
C ALA A 26 -15.62 1.54 -12.51
N ALA A 27 -14.40 1.86 -12.07
CA ALA A 27 -13.36 2.31 -12.95
C ALA A 27 -13.17 1.12 -13.88
N ALA A 28 -13.68 1.25 -15.11
CA ALA A 28 -13.39 0.27 -16.14
C ALA A 28 -11.85 0.15 -16.16
N ALA A 29 -11.36 -1.07 -15.96
CA ALA A 29 -9.93 -1.32 -16.02
C ALA A 29 -9.40 -0.70 -17.34
N PRO A 30 -8.32 0.10 -17.28
CA PRO A 30 -7.80 0.78 -18.46
C PRO A 30 -7.42 -0.29 -19.48
N ALA A 31 -7.54 -0.02 -20.77
CA ALA A 31 -7.14 -1.00 -21.79
C ALA A 31 -5.64 -1.35 -21.63
N PRO A 32 -5.23 -2.61 -21.84
CA PRO A 32 -3.83 -3.02 -21.75
C PRO A 32 -2.97 -2.22 -22.74
N ALA A 33 -1.85 -1.66 -22.25
CA ALA A 33 -0.89 -1.01 -23.10
C ALA A 33 -0.27 -2.03 -24.08
N LYS A 34 -0.07 -1.62 -25.34
CA LYS A 34 0.48 -2.49 -26.40
C LYS A 34 1.93 -2.89 -26.07
N GLY A 35 2.19 -4.19 -25.89
CA GLY A 35 3.51 -4.77 -26.16
C GLY A 35 4.12 -5.71 -25.13
N GLY A 36 3.57 -5.85 -23.92
CA GLY A 36 3.87 -7.00 -23.06
C GLY A 36 2.91 -8.14 -23.36
N PRO A 37 3.23 -9.42 -23.06
CA PRO A 37 2.17 -10.40 -23.03
C PRO A 37 1.10 -9.90 -22.05
N ALA A 38 -0.17 -10.13 -22.37
CA ALA A 38 -1.32 -9.85 -21.50
C ALA A 38 -1.33 -10.79 -20.28
N ASP A 39 -0.17 -11.03 -19.69
CA ASP A 39 0.04 -12.02 -18.64
C ASP A 39 -0.33 -11.40 -17.29
N GLU A 40 -1.62 -11.57 -17.05
CA GLU A 40 -2.23 -11.93 -15.79
C GLU A 40 -2.37 -10.85 -14.73
N TRP A 41 -1.66 -9.72 -14.74
CA TRP A 41 -1.77 -8.74 -13.65
C TRP A 41 -1.88 -7.28 -14.07
N TYR A 42 -2.60 -6.48 -13.27
CA TYR A 42 -2.56 -5.02 -13.24
C TYR A 42 -2.26 -4.54 -11.82
N PHE A 43 -1.85 -3.28 -11.67
CA PHE A 43 -1.48 -2.69 -10.38
C PHE A 43 -2.51 -1.65 -9.98
N TYR A 44 -3.06 -1.79 -8.78
CA TYR A 44 -4.01 -0.85 -8.19
C TYR A 44 -3.44 -0.25 -6.91
N ASN A 45 -3.49 1.07 -6.80
CA ASN A 45 -3.09 1.78 -5.61
C ASN A 45 -4.29 1.95 -4.67
N GLU A 46 -4.22 1.35 -3.48
CA GLU A 46 -5.33 1.35 -2.53
C GLU A 46 -5.54 2.73 -1.86
N VAL A 47 -4.52 3.59 -1.84
CA VAL A 47 -4.58 4.91 -1.23
C VAL A 47 -5.10 5.96 -2.22
N THR A 48 -4.60 5.98 -3.45
CA THR A 48 -4.97 6.98 -4.47
C THR A 48 -6.15 6.54 -5.33
N GLY A 49 -6.44 5.22 -5.39
CA GLY A 49 -7.45 4.66 -6.28
C GLY A 49 -7.02 4.58 -7.76
N THR A 50 -5.74 4.80 -8.05
CA THR A 50 -5.20 4.72 -9.42
C THR A 50 -4.93 3.27 -9.82
N LEU A 51 -5.03 3.00 -11.12
CA LEU A 51 -4.69 1.71 -11.71
C LEU A 51 -3.73 1.91 -12.89
N GLN A 52 -2.83 0.95 -13.08
CA GLN A 52 -1.86 0.94 -14.18
C GLN A 52 -1.47 -0.49 -14.57
N TRP A 53 -0.87 -0.65 -15.73
CA TRP A 53 -0.39 -1.96 -16.23
C TRP A 53 1.10 -2.15 -16.00
N GLU A 54 1.85 -1.05 -16.01
CA GLU A 54 3.28 -1.03 -15.73
C GLU A 54 3.54 -1.31 -14.26
N ASP A 55 4.53 -2.14 -13.95
CA ASP A 55 4.93 -2.42 -12.57
C ASP A 55 5.49 -1.14 -11.93
N PRO A 56 4.87 -0.60 -10.85
CA PRO A 56 5.37 0.61 -10.18
C PRO A 56 6.67 0.36 -9.40
N GLY A 57 7.10 -0.90 -9.25
CA GLY A 57 8.12 -1.27 -8.29
C GLY A 57 7.55 -1.33 -6.87
N ASP A 58 8.30 -1.94 -5.97
CA ASP A 58 7.94 -2.15 -4.57
C ASP A 58 6.53 -2.75 -4.37
N VAL A 59 6.15 -3.72 -5.21
CA VAL A 59 4.89 -4.46 -5.06
C VAL A 59 5.12 -5.92 -4.67
N PRO A 60 4.76 -6.32 -3.44
CA PRO A 60 4.88 -7.71 -3.02
C PRO A 60 3.93 -8.61 -3.80
N PHE A 61 4.30 -9.88 -3.95
CA PHE A 61 3.38 -10.94 -4.34
C PHE A 61 2.52 -11.33 -3.15
N GLU A 62 1.28 -11.76 -3.43
CA GLU A 62 0.37 -12.29 -2.42
C GLU A 62 0.01 -13.74 -2.79
N GLY A 63 0.33 -14.68 -1.90
CA GLY A 63 0.00 -16.11 -2.04
C GLY A 63 -0.33 -16.70 -0.68
N ASP A 64 -1.39 -17.51 -0.59
CA ASP A 64 -1.85 -18.15 0.66
C ASP A 64 -2.01 -17.18 1.85
N GLY A 65 -2.34 -15.91 1.57
CA GLY A 65 -2.51 -14.86 2.58
C GLY A 65 -1.20 -14.24 3.10
N VAL A 66 -0.06 -14.60 2.50
CA VAL A 66 1.27 -14.08 2.87
C VAL A 66 1.80 -13.17 1.76
N ARG A 67 2.42 -12.06 2.16
CA ARG A 67 3.17 -11.17 1.27
C ARG A 67 4.60 -11.70 1.14
N TYR A 68 5.11 -11.79 -0.07
CA TYR A 68 6.49 -12.19 -0.32
C TYR A 68 7.08 -11.46 -1.54
N TRP A 69 8.40 -11.48 -1.62
CA TRP A 69 9.20 -10.91 -2.69
C TRP A 69 9.92 -12.01 -3.44
N VAL A 70 10.23 -11.78 -4.71
CA VAL A 70 11.02 -12.72 -5.49
C VAL A 70 12.40 -12.14 -5.68
N GLY A 71 13.40 -12.77 -5.08
CA GLY A 71 14.79 -12.35 -5.17
C GLY A 71 15.40 -12.59 -6.55
N PRO A 72 16.64 -12.10 -6.80
CA PRO A 72 17.30 -12.20 -8.11
C PRO A 72 17.44 -13.62 -8.66
N ASN A 73 17.47 -14.62 -7.77
CA ASN A 73 17.60 -16.03 -8.11
C ASN A 73 16.26 -16.78 -8.17
N GLY A 74 15.13 -16.07 -8.05
CA GLY A 74 13.78 -16.66 -8.02
C GLY A 74 13.34 -17.18 -6.65
N GLU A 75 14.10 -16.91 -5.59
CA GLU A 75 13.77 -17.31 -4.21
C GLU A 75 12.67 -16.42 -3.62
N GLN A 76 11.79 -17.01 -2.80
CA GLN A 76 10.78 -16.24 -2.06
C GLN A 76 11.39 -15.64 -0.79
N LEU A 77 11.30 -14.32 -0.66
CA LEU A 77 11.84 -13.55 0.45
C LEU A 77 10.71 -12.91 1.25
N PRO A 78 10.84 -12.79 2.58
CA PRO A 78 9.85 -12.11 3.41
C PRO A 78 9.82 -10.59 3.17
N ASP A 79 10.94 -10.01 2.74
CA ASP A 79 11.15 -8.57 2.54
C ASP A 79 11.79 -8.29 1.17
N ASP A 80 11.55 -7.10 0.60
CA ASP A 80 12.17 -6.71 -0.67
C ASP A 80 13.67 -6.48 -0.46
N PRO A 81 14.56 -7.23 -1.14
CA PRO A 81 15.99 -6.96 -1.11
C PRO A 81 16.35 -5.56 -1.63
N ALA A 82 15.49 -4.96 -2.47
CA ALA A 82 15.67 -3.64 -3.05
C ALA A 82 14.92 -2.52 -2.29
N ARG A 83 14.32 -2.79 -1.11
CA ARG A 83 13.49 -1.81 -0.38
C ARG A 83 14.17 -0.46 -0.13
N LEU A 84 15.50 -0.44 0.03
CA LEU A 84 16.26 0.78 0.29
C LEU A 84 16.45 1.68 -0.95
N ASN A 85 15.98 1.24 -2.12
CA ASN A 85 16.00 2.03 -3.35
C ASN A 85 14.72 2.86 -3.53
N TYR A 86 13.71 2.68 -2.67
CA TYR A 86 12.47 3.43 -2.71
C TYR A 86 12.47 4.54 -1.65
N GLU A 87 11.65 5.56 -1.87
CA GLU A 87 11.53 6.70 -0.98
C GLU A 87 10.93 6.29 0.38
N TRP A 88 9.90 5.44 0.37
CA TRP A 88 9.23 4.95 1.57
C TRP A 88 9.53 3.49 1.81
N VAL A 89 9.77 3.12 3.08
CA VAL A 89 10.04 1.72 3.47
C VAL A 89 9.16 1.32 4.65
N GLU A 90 8.54 0.14 4.56
CA GLU A 90 7.80 -0.49 5.65
C GLU A 90 8.77 -1.13 6.65
N PHE A 91 8.53 -0.90 7.93
CA PHE A 91 9.23 -1.52 9.05
C PHE A 91 8.23 -2.01 10.10
N TRP A 92 8.63 -2.99 10.91
CA TRP A 92 7.82 -3.49 12.02
C TRP A 92 8.21 -2.83 13.35
N SER A 93 7.23 -2.28 14.07
CA SER A 93 7.42 -1.82 15.45
C SER A 93 7.10 -2.96 16.42
N GLU A 94 8.11 -3.49 17.10
CA GLU A 94 7.93 -4.53 18.12
C GLU A 94 7.15 -4.01 19.34
N ASP A 95 7.40 -2.75 19.74
CA ASP A 95 6.74 -2.13 20.89
C ASP A 95 5.22 -1.98 20.73
N LEU A 96 4.77 -1.72 19.50
CA LEU A 96 3.35 -1.48 19.18
C LEU A 96 2.69 -2.61 18.41
N GLY A 97 3.46 -3.62 18.00
CA GLY A 97 2.97 -4.78 17.24
C GLY A 97 2.31 -4.41 15.91
N ARG A 98 2.82 -3.39 15.21
CA ARG A 98 2.25 -2.91 13.95
C ARG A 98 3.31 -2.30 13.02
N PRO A 99 3.05 -2.20 11.71
CA PRO A 99 3.99 -1.57 10.80
C PRO A 99 4.00 -0.05 10.95
N TYR A 100 5.15 0.53 10.68
CA TYR A 100 5.36 1.96 10.44
C TYR A 100 6.12 2.15 9.12
N PHE A 101 6.04 3.34 8.56
CA PHE A 101 6.63 3.66 7.27
C PHE A 101 7.61 4.82 7.45
N LEU A 102 8.83 4.66 6.94
CA LEU A 102 9.88 5.66 7.03
C LEU A 102 10.21 6.17 5.63
N ASN A 103 10.21 7.49 5.45
CA ASN A 103 10.76 8.13 4.27
C ASN A 103 12.28 8.22 4.42
N LEU A 104 13.04 7.62 3.50
CA LEU A 104 14.50 7.59 3.58
C LEU A 104 15.15 8.93 3.18
N ASP A 105 14.46 9.75 2.39
CA ASP A 105 14.95 11.05 1.95
C ASP A 105 14.75 12.13 3.03
N THR A 106 13.57 12.16 3.66
CA THR A 106 13.21 13.18 4.66
C THR A 106 13.40 12.72 6.10
N LEU A 107 13.55 11.42 6.34
CA LEU A 107 13.59 10.76 7.65
C LEU A 107 12.29 10.92 8.46
N GLU A 108 11.19 11.26 7.80
CA GLU A 108 9.87 11.31 8.41
C GLU A 108 9.29 9.90 8.57
N SER A 109 8.62 9.65 9.69
CA SER A 109 7.92 8.40 9.94
C SER A 109 6.42 8.61 10.04
N THR A 110 5.66 7.64 9.56
CA THR A 110 4.21 7.68 9.59
C THR A 110 3.61 6.32 9.93
N TRP A 111 2.41 6.37 10.49
CA TRP A 111 1.58 5.20 10.79
C TRP A 111 0.57 4.88 9.70
N GLN A 112 0.35 5.82 8.78
CA GLN A 112 -0.52 5.65 7.63
C GLN A 112 0.31 5.17 6.45
N ARG A 113 -0.15 4.14 5.74
CA ARG A 113 0.55 3.62 4.57
C ARG A 113 0.64 4.74 3.50
N PRO A 114 1.84 5.12 3.05
CA PRO A 114 2.00 6.12 2.00
C PRO A 114 1.54 5.55 0.64
N ALA A 115 1.22 6.45 -0.30
CA ALA A 115 0.75 6.05 -1.62
C ALA A 115 1.76 5.17 -2.36
N ASP A 116 3.07 5.44 -2.22
CA ASP A 116 4.13 4.70 -2.91
C ASP A 116 4.21 3.23 -2.48
N LEU A 117 3.77 2.91 -1.25
CA LEU A 117 3.72 1.53 -0.73
C LEU A 117 2.33 0.89 -0.82
N ALA A 118 1.36 1.59 -1.40
CA ALA A 118 -0.04 1.16 -1.44
C ALA A 118 -0.43 0.45 -2.73
N TRP A 119 0.54 0.10 -3.57
CA TRP A 119 0.30 -0.66 -4.79
C TRP A 119 0.06 -2.14 -4.47
N ARG A 120 -0.93 -2.71 -5.17
CA ARG A 120 -1.27 -4.12 -5.10
C ARG A 120 -1.39 -4.72 -6.49
N ARG A 121 -0.81 -5.91 -6.66
CA ARG A 121 -0.90 -6.69 -7.90
C ARG A 121 -2.24 -7.45 -7.93
N ILE A 122 -3.07 -7.22 -8.93
CA ILE A 122 -4.41 -7.83 -9.08
C ILE A 122 -4.51 -8.60 -10.39
N LYS A 123 -5.08 -9.82 -10.32
CA LYS A 123 -5.19 -10.68 -11.50
C LYS A 123 -6.16 -10.05 -12.50
N ALA A 124 -5.67 -9.76 -13.70
CA ALA A 124 -6.48 -9.25 -14.79
C ALA A 124 -7.50 -10.31 -15.23
N PRO A 125 -8.75 -9.92 -15.53
CA PRO A 125 -9.71 -10.83 -16.13
C PRO A 125 -9.22 -11.26 -17.52
N PRO A 126 -9.53 -12.49 -17.98
CA PRO A 126 -9.20 -12.90 -19.33
C PRO A 126 -9.85 -11.93 -20.33
N ALA A 127 -9.11 -11.56 -21.37
CA ALA A 127 -9.64 -10.71 -22.44
C ALA A 127 -10.89 -11.39 -23.02
N ALA A 128 -12.02 -10.67 -23.04
CA ALA A 128 -13.24 -11.17 -23.64
C ALA A 128 -13.01 -11.35 -25.15
N THR A 129 -13.08 -12.61 -25.62
CA THR A 129 -13.01 -13.01 -27.03
C THR A 129 -14.29 -12.67 -27.77
#